data_AF-A0A0F0HME2-F1
#
_entry.id   AF-A0A0F0HME2-F1
#
_cell.length_a   1.000
_cell.length_b   1.000
_cell.length_c   1.000
_cell.angle_alpha   90.00
_cell.angle_beta   90.00
_cell.angle_gamma   90.00
#
_symmetry.space_group_name_H-M   'P 1'
#
loop_
_entity.id
_entity.type
_entity.pdbx_description
1 polymer ?
#
loop_
_entity_poly.entity_id
_entity_poly.type
_entity_poly.pdbx_seq_one_letter_code
_entity_poly.pdbx_strand_id
1 'polypeptide(L)' 'MASPPSQHDPVTSLGKWLFVPDRRNIAGDVRVGYLSCNGERVVLQHCSRLLADFVRTIRQLEEDFAARCGVDPAGAGCHV' A
#
# COMPACT_ATOMS: atom_id res chain seq x y z
N MET A 1 1.05 -21.46 -8.10
CA MET A 1 1.28 -20.41 -9.12
C MET A 1 1.76 -19.17 -8.40
N ALA A 2 3.01 -18.76 -8.58
CA ALA A 2 3.55 -17.54 -7.97
C ALA A 2 3.16 -16.35 -8.84
N SER A 3 2.54 -15.34 -8.25
CA SER A 3 2.21 -14.07 -8.91
C SER A 3 3.48 -13.44 -9.52
N PRO A 4 3.39 -12.75 -10.68
CA PRO A 4 4.55 -12.13 -11.30
C PRO A 4 5.17 -11.09 -10.36
N PRO A 5 6.51 -10.94 -10.31
CA PRO A 5 7.18 -9.98 -9.45
C PRO A 5 7.11 -8.59 -10.08
N SER A 6 5.92 -8.01 -10.16
CA SER A 6 5.72 -6.72 -10.81
C SER A 6 4.81 -5.83 -9.98
N GLN A 7 5.40 -5.11 -9.03
CA GLN A 7 5.16 -3.67 -8.82
C GLN A 7 5.85 -3.26 -7.53
N HIS A 8 6.74 -2.28 -7.63
CA HIS A 8 7.23 -1.58 -6.46
C HIS A 8 6.04 -1.10 -5.64
N ASP A 9 6.05 -1.36 -4.33
CA ASP A 9 5.07 -0.75 -3.45
C ASP A 9 5.09 0.77 -3.66
N PRO A 10 3.92 1.42 -3.76
CA PRO A 10 3.86 2.84 -4.00
C PRO A 10 4.40 3.59 -2.77
N VAL A 11 5.01 4.75 -3.02
CA VAL A 11 5.29 5.70 -1.95
C VAL A 11 3.96 6.15 -1.35
N THR A 12 3.83 6.10 -0.02
CA THR A 12 2.59 6.51 0.66
C THR A 12 2.86 7.59 1.69
N SER A 13 1.85 8.41 1.94
CA SER A 13 1.84 9.30 3.09
C SER A 13 1.45 8.54 4.35
N LEU A 14 2.16 8.80 5.45
CA LEU A 14 1.89 8.34 6.82
C LEU A 14 1.92 9.57 7.75
N GLY A 15 0.79 10.27 7.83
CA GLY A 15 0.72 11.56 8.52
C GLY A 15 1.63 12.59 7.86
N LYS A 16 2.62 13.11 8.61
CA LYS A 16 3.61 14.07 8.08
C LYS A 16 4.77 13.42 7.32
N TRP A 17 4.89 12.09 7.36
CA TRP A 17 5.99 11.35 6.75
C TRP A 17 5.60 10.78 5.40
N LEU A 18 6.54 10.73 4.47
CA LEU A 18 6.44 9.94 3.25
C LEU A 18 7.19 8.63 3.46
N PHE A 19 6.48 7.51 3.39
CA PHE A 19 7.07 6.19 3.38
C PHE A 19 7.47 5.78 1.97
N VAL A 20 8.76 5.53 1.78
CA VAL A 20 9.35 4.98 0.56
C VAL A 20 9.74 3.53 0.83
N PRO A 21 9.06 2.54 0.21
CA PRO A 21 9.32 1.13 0.46
C PRO A 21 10.61 0.66 -0.21
N ASP A 22 11.00 -0.58 0.11
CA ASP A 22 12.16 -1.24 -0.46
C ASP A 22 12.09 -1.24 -1.99
N ARG A 23 13.20 -0.91 -2.65
CA ARG A 23 13.30 -0.99 -4.10
C ARG A 23 14.37 -1.99 -4.49
N ARG A 24 14.00 -2.95 -5.32
CA ARG A 24 14.95 -3.88 -5.91
C ARG A 24 15.32 -3.41 -7.31
N ASN A 25 16.62 -3.33 -7.63
CA ASN A 25 17.06 -3.06 -9.00
C ASN A 25 17.08 -4.36 -9.84
N ILE A 26 17.34 -4.23 -11.15
CA ILE A 26 17.42 -5.35 -12.10
C ILE A 26 18.58 -6.31 -11.75
N ALA A 27 19.65 -5.80 -11.13
CA ALA A 27 20.77 -6.59 -10.63
C ALA A 27 20.46 -7.36 -9.34
N GLY A 28 19.29 -7.12 -8.73
CA GLY A 28 18.84 -7.78 -7.50
C GLY A 28 19.20 -7.05 -6.21
N ASP A 29 19.92 -5.93 -6.25
CA ASP A 29 20.27 -5.12 -5.08
C ASP A 29 19.01 -4.48 -4.47
N VAL A 30 18.90 -4.59 -3.16
CA VAL A 30 17.79 -4.01 -2.39
C VAL A 30 18.22 -2.67 -1.81
N ARG A 31 17.56 -1.60 -2.24
CA ARG A 31 17.58 -0.31 -1.54
C ARG A 31 16.55 -0.37 -0.42
N VAL A 32 17.05 -0.28 0.81
CA VAL A 32 16.23 -0.28 2.03
C VAL A 32 15.30 0.92 2.04
N GLY A 33 14.05 0.68 2.39
CA GLY A 33 13.01 1.68 2.53
C GLY A 33 13.26 2.63 3.69
N TYR A 34 12.61 3.77 3.63
CA TYR A 34 12.83 4.87 4.57
C TYR A 34 11.58 5.75 4.71
N LEU A 35 11.54 6.50 5.81
CA LEU A 35 10.63 7.64 5.98
C LEU A 35 11.34 8.93 5.60
N SER A 36 10.62 9.84 4.95
CA SER A 36 11.10 11.16 4.57
C SER A 36 10.15 12.24 5.07
N CYS A 37 10.66 13.29 5.71
CA CYS A 37 9.88 14.45 6.12
C CYS A 37 10.79 15.68 6.14
N ASN A 38 10.42 16.75 5.42
CA ASN A 38 11.15 18.03 5.43
C ASN A 38 12.67 17.92 5.19
N GLY A 39 13.10 16.99 4.34
CA GLY A 39 14.52 16.75 4.05
C GLY A 39 15.22 15.78 5.02
N GLU A 40 14.59 15.41 6.13
CA GLU A 40 15.07 14.35 7.02
C GLU A 40 14.74 12.97 6.46
N ARG A 41 15.64 12.01 6.68
CA ARG A 41 15.47 10.61 6.26
C ARG A 41 15.74 9.67 7.43
N VAL A 42 14.79 8.75 7.67
CA VAL A 42 14.93 7.67 8.64
C VAL A 42 14.90 6.32 7.91
N VAL A 43 16.02 5.61 7.90
CA VAL A 43 16.14 4.31 7.22
C VAL A 43 15.51 3.20 8.06
N LEU A 44 14.70 2.35 7.44
CA LEU A 44 13.94 1.28 8.10
C LEU A 44 14.58 -0.09 7.85
N GLN A 45 15.78 -0.31 8.39
CA GLN A 45 16.61 -1.50 8.11
C GLN A 45 15.92 -2.85 8.33
N HIS A 46 15.05 -2.96 9.34
CA HIS A 46 14.43 -4.23 9.73
C HIS A 46 12.91 -4.25 9.61
N CYS A 47 12.26 -3.09 9.43
CA CYS A 47 10.81 -2.96 9.50
C CYS A 47 10.17 -2.40 8.22
N SER A 48 10.96 -2.02 7.20
CA SER A 48 10.42 -1.49 5.94
C SER A 48 9.36 -2.41 5.32
N ARG A 49 9.67 -3.72 5.20
CA ARG A 49 8.75 -4.71 4.66
C ARG A 49 7.48 -4.86 5.50
N LEU A 50 7.61 -4.93 6.83
CA LEU A 50 6.46 -5.03 7.73
C LEU A 50 5.54 -3.81 7.59
N LEU A 51 6.12 -2.62 7.45
CA LEU A 51 5.36 -1.39 7.24
C LEU A 51 4.66 -1.38 5.86
N ALA A 52 5.34 -1.85 4.81
CA ALA A 52 4.72 -1.99 3.49
C ALA A 52 3.54 -2.96 3.50
N ASP A 53 3.71 -4.12 4.14
CA ASP A 53 2.64 -5.12 4.27
C ASP A 53 1.47 -4.56 5.08
N PHE A 54 1.73 -3.85 6.18
CA PHE A 54 0.70 -3.18 6.98
C PHE A 54 -0.09 -2.15 6.17
N VAL A 55 0.59 -1.25 5.46
CA VAL A 55 -0.05 -0.24 4.61
C VAL A 55 -0.89 -0.91 3.52
N ARG A 56 -0.39 -1.98 2.90
CA ARG A 56 -1.13 -2.73 1.88
C ARG A 56 -2.42 -3.33 2.44
N THR A 57 -2.36 -3.93 3.63
CA THR A 57 -3.54 -4.48 4.31
C THR A 57 -4.56 -3.40 4.62
N ILE A 58 -4.15 -2.23 5.12
CA ILE A 58 -5.09 -1.12 5.38
C ILE A 58 -5.79 -0.67 4.09
N ARG A 59 -5.03 -0.48 3.00
CA ARG A 59 -5.62 -0.09 1.70
C ARG A 59 -6.60 -1.12 1.17
N GLN A 60 -6.27 -2.41 1.27
CA GLN A 60 -7.19 -3.47 0.86
C GLN A 60 -8.49 -3.42 1.68
N LEU A 61 -8.39 -3.19 2.99
CA LEU A 61 -9.58 -3.06 3.85
C LEU A 61 -10.42 -1.83 3.49
N GLU A 62 -9.78 -0.70 3.17
CA GLU A 62 -10.46 0.53 2.71
C GLU A 62 -11.18 0.30 1.37
N GLU A 63 -10.52 -0.36 0.42
CA GLU A 63 -11.09 -0.73 -0.88
C GLU A 63 -12.27 -1.69 -0.73
N ASP A 64 -12.12 -2.74 0.08
CA ASP A 64 -13.17 -3.71 0.37
C ASP A 64 -14.38 -3.05 1.05
N PHE A 65 -14.14 -2.12 1.98
CA PHE A 65 -15.19 -1.36 2.64
C PHE A 65 -15.92 -0.45 1.65
N ALA A 66 -15.18 0.30 0.83
CA ALA A 66 -15.75 1.16 -0.19
C ALA A 66 -16.59 0.36 -1.21
N ALA A 67 -16.13 -0.83 -1.61
CA ALA A 67 -16.87 -1.71 -2.51
C ALA A 67 -18.20 -2.20 -1.90
N ARG A 68 -18.23 -2.51 -0.59
CA ARG A 68 -19.46 -2.91 0.11
C ARG A 68 -20.43 -1.75 0.31
N CYS A 69 -19.92 -0.57 0.63
CA CYS A 69 -20.74 0.63 0.81
C CYS A 69 -21.23 1.25 -0.51
N GLY A 70 -20.50 1.01 -1.61
CA GLY A 70 -20.88 1.44 -2.97
C GLY A 70 -21.92 0.53 -3.65
N VAL A 71 -22.32 -0.58 -3.01
CA VAL A 71 -23.44 -1.42 -3.45
C VAL A 71 -24.70 -0.95 -2.71
N ASP A 72 -25.45 -0.06 -3.34
CA ASP A 72 -26.89 0.10 -3.06
C ASP A 72 -27.65 -1.05 -3.77
N PRO A 73 -28.29 -1.98 -3.06
CA PRO A 73 -29.25 -2.92 -3.66
C PRO A 73 -30.64 -2.27 -3.89
N ALA A 74 -30.77 -0.95 -3.80
CA ALA A 74 -32.03 -0.24 -4.00
C ALA A 74 -32.21 0.18 -5.47
N GLY A 75 -32.53 -0.79 -6.34
CA GLY A 75 -32.76 -0.47 -7.74
C GLY A 75 -33.27 -1.59 -8.65
N ALA A 76 -34.24 -2.41 -8.20
CA ALA A 76 -35.30 -2.99 -9.05
C ALA A 76 -36.07 -4.09 -8.28
N GLY A 77 -36.90 -3.66 -7.34
CA GLY A 77 -37.89 -4.49 -6.68
C GLY A 77 -39.16 -3.69 -6.42
N CYS A 78 -39.96 -3.46 -7.46
CA CYS A 78 -41.41 -3.23 -7.35
C CYS A 78 -42.07 -3.31 -8.74
N HIS A 79 -42.71 -4.45 -9.01
CA HIS A 79 -43.85 -4.52 -9.92
C HIS A 79 -44.85 -5.50 -9.27
N VAL A 80 -45.91 -4.94 -8.71
CA VAL A 80 -47.21 -5.60 -8.51
C VAL A 80 -48.22 -4.70 -9.18
#